data_AF-A0A535NUR2-F1
#
_entry.id   AF-A0A535NUR2-F1
#
_cell.length_a   1.000
_cell.length_b   1.000
_cell.length_c   1.000
_cell.angle_alpha   90.00
_cell.angle_beta   90.00
_cell.angle_gamma   90.00
#
_symmetry.space_group_name_H-M   'P 1'
#
loop_
_entity.id
_entity.type
_entity.pdbx_description
1 polymer ?
#
loop_
_entity_poly.entity_id
_entity_poly.type
_entity_poly.pdbx_seq_one_letter_code
_entity_poly.pdbx_strand_id
1 'polypeptide(L)'
;MAGARPPAGGLGVSLTRVAARLTTPFAYLAVLGGLQLSVLWTLRPHIGIWLPATATAGLVVVLVLVRLKPGPGLATWGVAALGAFTAIGPTLSAMLERPRVGLTMEHDGMLQVESAIDRVLGGQPVYGVDWSATPMARLPWDLTTGGNPALHHMAYLPLTVLVGIPFRLLTGALGLPFDYRIVLIGFALLGLIAIAALPLSAERRMMLMAAIYVSPLITLYLWSGRNDIEFLAAVLLSLTFLSRGHPILASGALGIAVALKPFAWLAVPFLLLLLLTRWRSGQGHRELLTSLAVLVITPIVTIIPFFIANPQAFWTDVVLYTSGGVPDAYPIQGYGFGAMLYATGLITHRTDAFPFGAFQLAAVVPVIWLAGRALTRRPTVGRWMAGYAGALLAFMFFARFFNDNYVAVVITLFLCVLPLGAASLAPSRADRAGRLAA
;
A
#
# COMPACT_ATOMS: atom_id res chain seq x y z
N MET A 1 6.08 55.45 -35.55
CA MET A 1 7.21 54.86 -34.81
C MET A 1 6.77 53.49 -34.32
N ALA A 2 7.53 52.47 -34.68
CA ALA A 2 7.16 51.05 -34.57
C ALA A 2 7.10 50.57 -33.11
N GLY A 3 6.08 49.77 -32.82
CA GLY A 3 5.91 49.08 -31.55
C GLY A 3 7.05 48.09 -31.31
N ALA A 4 7.64 48.16 -30.12
CA ALA A 4 8.65 47.23 -29.66
C ALA A 4 8.07 45.81 -29.60
N ARG A 5 8.70 44.88 -30.31
CA ARG A 5 8.46 43.45 -30.16
C ARG A 5 8.85 43.02 -28.73
N PRO A 6 8.10 42.11 -28.09
CA PRO A 6 8.55 41.52 -26.83
C PRO A 6 9.82 40.68 -27.07
N PRO A 7 10.75 40.63 -26.10
CA PRO A 7 12.01 39.93 -26.29
C PRO A 7 11.76 38.42 -26.43
N ALA A 8 12.40 37.84 -27.44
CA ALA A 8 12.41 36.41 -27.68
C ALA A 8 13.25 35.68 -26.62
N GLY A 9 12.75 34.53 -26.17
CA GLY A 9 13.58 33.39 -25.79
C GLY A 9 14.44 33.54 -24.53
N GLY A 10 13.83 33.47 -23.35
CA GLY A 10 14.55 33.10 -22.13
C GLY A 10 14.54 31.58 -21.92
N LEU A 11 15.72 30.97 -21.86
CA LEU A 11 16.01 29.57 -21.45
C LEU A 11 15.66 29.29 -19.97
N GLY A 12 14.53 29.82 -19.49
CA GLY A 12 13.95 29.49 -18.20
C GLY A 12 12.71 28.64 -18.42
N VAL A 13 12.89 27.32 -18.52
CA VAL A 13 11.74 26.42 -18.44
C VAL A 13 11.20 26.55 -17.02
N SER A 14 10.19 27.41 -16.85
CA SER A 14 9.53 27.59 -15.55
C SER A 14 9.14 26.22 -15.00
N LEU A 15 9.52 25.92 -13.76
CA LEU A 15 9.25 24.64 -13.10
C LEU A 15 7.78 24.22 -13.20
N THR A 16 6.86 25.18 -13.30
CA THR A 16 5.42 24.97 -13.53
C THR A 16 5.12 24.34 -14.89
N ARG A 17 5.82 24.74 -15.95
CA ARG A 17 5.70 24.14 -17.29
C ARG A 17 6.29 22.74 -17.35
N VAL A 18 7.39 22.48 -16.64
CA VAL A 18 7.96 21.12 -16.52
C VAL A 18 6.98 20.22 -15.76
N ALA A 19 6.49 20.67 -14.60
CA ALA A 19 5.53 19.94 -13.79
C ALA A 19 4.26 19.62 -14.59
N ALA A 20 3.70 20.60 -15.30
CA ALA A 20 2.50 20.40 -16.12
C ALA A 20 2.68 19.34 -17.23
N ARG A 21 3.89 19.21 -17.79
CA ARG A 21 4.21 18.18 -18.80
C ARG A 21 4.35 16.79 -18.18
N LEU A 22 4.91 16.70 -16.97
CA LEU A 22 5.10 15.44 -16.24
C LEU A 22 3.82 14.94 -15.56
N THR A 23 2.83 15.80 -15.36
CA THR A 23 1.57 15.47 -14.70
C THR A 23 0.42 15.16 -15.68
N THR A 24 0.71 14.41 -16.73
CA THR A 24 -0.29 13.98 -17.73
C THR A 24 -0.44 12.46 -17.71
N PRO A 25 -1.58 11.89 -18.15
CA PRO A 25 -1.74 10.44 -18.26
C PRO A 25 -0.66 9.81 -19.13
N PHE A 26 -0.30 10.47 -20.24
CA PHE A 26 0.78 10.01 -21.13
C PHE A 26 2.12 9.95 -20.40
N ALA A 27 2.50 11.00 -19.67
CA ALA A 27 3.77 11.03 -18.94
C ALA A 27 3.82 9.98 -17.81
N TYR A 28 2.73 9.82 -17.04
CA TYR A 28 2.61 8.77 -16.02
C TYR A 28 2.83 7.38 -16.64
N LEU A 29 2.15 7.08 -17.74
CA LEU A 29 2.27 5.78 -18.41
C LEU A 29 3.64 5.57 -19.05
N ALA A 30 4.20 6.59 -19.72
CA ALA A 30 5.50 6.48 -20.36
C ALA A 30 6.62 6.25 -19.34
N VAL A 31 6.63 7.01 -18.24
CA VAL A 31 7.66 6.89 -17.20
C VAL A 31 7.47 5.62 -16.39
N LEU A 32 6.30 5.41 -15.79
CA LEU A 32 6.09 4.28 -14.88
C LEU A 32 6.00 2.96 -15.66
N GLY A 33 5.37 2.96 -16.83
CA GLY A 33 5.35 1.82 -17.74
C GLY A 33 6.73 1.53 -18.31
N GLY A 34 7.52 2.55 -18.69
CA GLY A 34 8.89 2.35 -19.13
C GLY A 34 9.78 1.72 -18.04
N LEU A 35 9.65 2.18 -16.80
CA LEU A 35 10.31 1.57 -15.64
C LEU A 35 9.88 0.11 -15.45
N GLN A 36 8.57 -0.17 -15.54
CA GLN A 36 8.04 -1.52 -15.43
C GLN A 36 8.57 -2.45 -16.52
N LEU A 37 8.59 -2.00 -17.77
CA LEU A 37 9.16 -2.78 -18.87
C LEU A 37 10.64 -3.04 -18.64
N SER A 38 11.38 -2.05 -18.13
CA SER A 38 12.80 -2.23 -17.80
C SER A 38 12.99 -3.34 -16.76
N VAL A 39 12.16 -3.38 -15.72
CA VAL A 39 12.16 -4.45 -14.71
C VAL A 39 11.78 -5.80 -15.35
N LEU A 40 10.71 -5.86 -16.13
CA LEU A 40 10.27 -7.10 -16.79
C LEU A 40 11.33 -7.66 -17.76
N TRP A 41 11.98 -6.81 -18.54
CA TRP A 41 13.06 -7.21 -19.45
C TRP A 41 14.32 -7.65 -18.70
N THR A 42 14.62 -7.02 -17.56
CA THR A 42 15.73 -7.40 -16.68
C THR A 42 15.48 -8.78 -16.07
N LEU A 43 14.25 -9.04 -15.63
CA LEU A 43 13.84 -10.28 -14.97
C LEU A 43 13.32 -11.35 -15.95
N ARG A 44 13.41 -11.13 -17.26
CA ARG A 44 12.99 -12.10 -18.30
C ARG A 44 13.53 -13.53 -18.12
N PRO A 45 14.73 -13.79 -17.55
CA PRO A 45 15.16 -15.18 -17.33
C PRO A 45 14.27 -15.93 -16.34
N HIS A 46 13.55 -15.23 -15.46
CA HIS A 46 12.66 -15.80 -14.45
C HIS A 46 11.20 -15.87 -14.90
N ILE A 47 10.76 -14.97 -15.77
CA ILE A 47 9.34 -14.81 -16.16
C ILE A 47 9.07 -15.10 -17.65
N GLY A 48 10.09 -15.50 -18.40
CA GLY A 48 10.03 -15.76 -19.83
C GLY A 48 10.00 -14.49 -20.70
N ILE A 49 10.19 -14.68 -22.01
CA ILE A 49 10.28 -13.57 -22.98
C ILE A 49 8.91 -12.99 -23.39
N TRP A 50 7.86 -13.82 -23.36
CA TRP A 50 6.55 -13.42 -23.87
C TRP A 50 5.87 -12.36 -23.01
N LEU A 51 6.10 -12.39 -21.70
CA LEU A 51 5.52 -11.41 -20.76
C LEU A 51 6.07 -9.99 -21.00
N PRO A 52 7.40 -9.73 -20.98
CA PRO A 52 7.95 -8.41 -21.31
C PRO A 52 7.63 -7.99 -22.75
N ALA A 53 7.65 -8.89 -23.72
CA ALA A 53 7.31 -8.57 -25.12
C ALA A 53 5.84 -8.10 -25.26
N THR A 54 4.90 -8.84 -24.67
CA THR A 54 3.47 -8.51 -24.69
C THR A 54 3.18 -7.22 -23.93
N ALA A 55 3.81 -7.03 -22.77
CA ALA A 55 3.71 -5.79 -22.00
C ALA A 55 4.25 -4.59 -22.79
N THR A 56 5.33 -4.77 -23.55
CA THR A 56 5.91 -3.71 -24.40
C THR A 56 4.93 -3.30 -25.49
N ALA A 57 4.38 -4.26 -26.23
CA ALA A 57 3.35 -4.00 -27.24
C ALA A 57 2.11 -3.33 -26.62
N GLY A 58 1.66 -3.83 -25.47
CA GLY A 58 0.53 -3.28 -24.72
C GLY A 58 0.76 -1.82 -24.31
N LEU A 59 1.95 -1.48 -23.80
CA LEU A 59 2.29 -0.11 -23.44
C LEU A 59 2.27 0.81 -24.66
N VAL A 60 2.86 0.39 -25.78
CA VAL A 60 2.85 1.18 -27.03
C VAL A 60 1.42 1.44 -27.49
N VAL A 61 0.57 0.40 -27.53
CA VAL A 61 -0.85 0.54 -27.91
C VAL A 61 -1.57 1.52 -26.97
N VAL A 62 -1.40 1.37 -25.66
CA VAL A 62 -2.04 2.24 -24.67
C VAL A 62 -1.56 3.69 -24.79
N LEU A 63 -0.27 3.93 -25.02
CA LEU A 63 0.26 5.28 -25.25
C LEU A 63 -0.33 5.92 -26.52
N VAL A 64 -0.49 5.14 -27.60
CA VAL A 64 -1.17 5.58 -28.82
C VAL A 64 -2.64 5.90 -28.54
N LEU A 65 -3.37 5.04 -27.83
CA LEU A 65 -4.77 5.27 -27.45
C LEU A 65 -4.93 6.55 -26.63
N VAL A 66 -4.06 6.78 -25.64
CA VAL A 66 -4.08 8.01 -24.82
C VAL A 66 -3.79 9.25 -25.67
N ARG A 67 -2.94 9.13 -26.70
CA ARG A 67 -2.61 10.23 -27.60
C ARG A 67 -3.72 10.55 -28.60
N LEU A 68 -4.33 9.52 -29.18
CA LEU A 68 -5.38 9.63 -30.19
C LEU A 68 -6.74 10.01 -29.59
N LYS A 69 -6.95 9.75 -28.29
CA LYS A 69 -8.21 10.03 -27.58
C LYS A 69 -9.47 9.49 -28.30
N PRO A 70 -9.50 8.23 -28.77
CA PRO A 70 -10.66 7.67 -29.49
C PRO A 70 -11.92 7.56 -28.62
N GLY A 71 -11.77 7.69 -27.30
CA GLY A 71 -12.84 7.76 -26.31
C GLY A 71 -12.28 7.50 -24.90
N PRO A 72 -12.90 8.03 -23.83
CA PRO A 72 -12.38 7.91 -22.47
C PRO A 72 -12.39 6.45 -21.95
N GLY A 73 -13.31 5.63 -22.44
CA GLY A 73 -13.45 4.23 -22.02
C GLY A 73 -12.31 3.34 -22.51
N LEU A 74 -12.02 3.35 -23.82
CA LEU A 74 -11.06 2.42 -24.42
C LEU A 74 -9.65 2.59 -23.86
N ALA A 75 -9.16 3.83 -23.76
CA ALA A 75 -7.83 4.09 -23.19
C ALA A 75 -7.76 3.68 -21.71
N THR A 76 -8.82 3.94 -20.93
CA THR A 76 -8.88 3.55 -19.51
C THR A 76 -8.87 2.03 -19.34
N TRP A 77 -9.66 1.31 -20.13
CA TRP A 77 -9.65 -0.16 -20.14
C TRP A 77 -8.30 -0.74 -20.57
N GLY A 78 -7.67 -0.13 -21.58
CA GLY A 78 -6.32 -0.50 -22.00
C GLY A 78 -5.29 -0.35 -20.88
N VAL A 79 -5.32 0.77 -20.14
CA VAL A 79 -4.45 0.96 -18.96
C VAL A 79 -4.73 -0.06 -17.87
N ALA A 80 -6.01 -0.34 -17.58
CA ALA A 80 -6.40 -1.32 -16.57
C ALA A 80 -5.93 -2.73 -16.96
N ALA A 81 -6.13 -3.13 -18.22
CA ALA A 81 -5.68 -4.41 -18.74
C ALA A 81 -4.16 -4.55 -18.73
N LEU A 82 -3.43 -3.50 -19.16
CA LEU A 82 -1.97 -3.47 -19.09
C LEU A 82 -1.51 -3.60 -17.64
N GLY A 83 -2.06 -2.80 -16.72
CA GLY A 83 -1.71 -2.83 -15.30
C GLY A 83 -2.01 -4.19 -14.67
N ALA A 84 -3.17 -4.79 -14.93
CA ALA A 84 -3.49 -6.14 -14.46
C ALA A 84 -2.50 -7.16 -15.02
N PHE A 85 -2.19 -7.10 -16.31
CA PHE A 85 -1.23 -8.01 -16.95
C PHE A 85 0.18 -7.87 -16.36
N THR A 86 0.68 -6.65 -16.18
CA THR A 86 2.03 -6.42 -15.65
C THR A 86 2.12 -6.63 -14.14
N ALA A 87 1.04 -6.44 -13.40
CA ALA A 87 0.99 -6.68 -11.96
C ALA A 87 0.82 -8.16 -11.62
N ILE A 88 -0.11 -8.85 -12.29
CA ILE A 88 -0.54 -10.22 -11.95
C ILE A 88 0.19 -11.27 -12.79
N GLY A 89 0.57 -10.97 -14.04
CA GLY A 89 1.21 -11.92 -14.95
C GLY A 89 2.46 -12.57 -14.36
N PRO A 90 3.44 -11.80 -13.85
CA PRO A 90 4.65 -12.38 -13.25
C PRO A 90 4.34 -13.21 -12.00
N THR A 91 3.39 -12.77 -11.18
CA THR A 91 2.89 -13.53 -10.03
C THR A 91 2.32 -14.88 -10.44
N LEU A 92 1.45 -14.93 -11.46
CA LEU A 92 0.87 -16.17 -11.96
C LEU A 92 1.95 -17.08 -12.56
N SER A 93 2.88 -16.52 -13.34
CA SER A 93 4.00 -17.28 -13.89
C SER A 93 4.82 -17.94 -12.77
N ALA A 94 5.12 -17.20 -11.72
CA ALA A 94 5.87 -17.70 -10.58
C ALA A 94 5.10 -18.79 -9.81
N MET A 95 3.80 -18.60 -9.57
CA MET A 95 2.93 -19.59 -8.94
C MET A 95 2.85 -20.90 -9.74
N LEU A 96 2.80 -20.81 -11.07
CA LEU A 96 2.73 -21.99 -11.96
C LEU A 96 4.06 -22.76 -12.03
N GLU A 97 5.20 -22.07 -11.93
CA GLU A 97 6.51 -22.70 -11.95
C GLU A 97 6.94 -23.25 -10.58
N ARG A 98 6.49 -22.64 -9.47
CA ARG A 98 6.88 -23.00 -8.10
C ARG A 98 6.80 -24.51 -7.79
N PRO A 99 5.75 -25.27 -8.19
CA PRO A 99 5.70 -26.71 -7.95
C PRO A 99 6.79 -27.53 -8.66
N ARG A 100 7.38 -26.99 -9.75
CA ARG A 100 8.38 -27.69 -10.57
C ARG A 100 9.80 -27.37 -10.14
N VAL A 101 10.08 -26.11 -9.84
CA VAL A 101 11.45 -25.62 -9.59
C VAL A 101 11.72 -25.25 -8.13
N GLY A 102 10.70 -25.29 -7.26
CA GLY A 102 10.80 -24.84 -5.89
C GLY A 102 10.62 -23.32 -5.76
N LEU A 103 11.37 -22.68 -4.88
CA LEU A 103 11.29 -21.23 -4.70
C LEU A 103 11.73 -20.50 -5.99
N THR A 104 10.95 -19.51 -6.38
CA THR A 104 11.14 -18.65 -7.55
C THR A 104 11.63 -17.27 -7.13
N MET A 105 10.77 -16.48 -6.47
CA MET A 105 10.99 -15.09 -6.10
C MET A 105 10.34 -14.72 -4.75
N GLU A 106 9.91 -15.73 -3.99
CA GLU A 106 9.14 -15.57 -2.75
C GLU A 106 9.95 -14.87 -1.66
N HIS A 107 9.28 -13.96 -0.95
CA HIS A 107 9.79 -13.30 0.23
C HIS A 107 9.59 -14.17 1.48
N ASP A 108 10.47 -14.03 2.47
CA ASP A 108 10.44 -14.82 3.71
C ASP A 108 9.11 -14.72 4.46
N GLY A 109 8.59 -13.50 4.62
CA GLY A 109 7.30 -13.28 5.24
C GLY A 109 6.12 -13.93 4.52
N MET A 110 6.19 -14.15 3.20
CA MET A 110 5.14 -14.90 2.49
C MET A 110 5.14 -16.37 2.93
N LEU A 111 6.33 -16.99 3.00
CA LEU A 111 6.50 -18.38 3.43
C LEU A 111 6.10 -18.57 4.91
N GLN A 112 6.39 -17.56 5.74
CA GLN A 112 5.97 -17.53 7.14
C GLN A 112 4.45 -17.47 7.27
N VAL A 113 3.79 -16.61 6.49
CA VAL A 113 2.32 -16.51 6.47
C VAL A 113 1.66 -17.80 5.99
N GLU A 114 2.18 -18.45 4.95
CA GLU A 114 1.69 -19.76 4.50
C GLU A 114 1.76 -20.81 5.62
N SER A 115 2.91 -20.88 6.31
CA SER A 115 3.10 -21.78 7.44
C SER A 115 2.16 -21.43 8.61
N ALA A 116 1.95 -20.14 8.88
CA ALA A 116 1.04 -19.67 9.92
C ALA A 116 -0.42 -20.03 9.63
N ILE A 117 -0.85 -20.02 8.35
CA ILE A 117 -2.20 -20.44 7.96
C ILE A 117 -2.42 -21.92 8.31
N ASP A 118 -1.48 -22.78 7.95
CA ASP A 118 -1.57 -24.22 8.28
C ASP A 118 -1.59 -24.45 9.79
N ARG A 119 -0.81 -23.67 10.57
CA ARG A 119 -0.84 -23.72 12.04
C ARG A 119 -2.20 -23.32 12.62
N VAL A 120 -2.80 -22.22 12.15
CA VAL A 120 -4.14 -21.81 12.60
C VAL A 120 -5.19 -22.87 12.27
N LEU A 121 -5.14 -23.45 11.06
CA LEU A 121 -6.02 -24.56 10.67
C LEU A 121 -5.84 -25.81 11.56
N GLY A 122 -4.62 -26.05 12.03
CA GLY A 122 -4.30 -27.12 12.99
C GLY A 122 -4.55 -26.77 14.46
N GLY A 123 -5.13 -25.60 14.77
CA GLY A 123 -5.34 -25.15 16.15
C GLY A 123 -4.05 -24.83 16.92
N GLN A 124 -2.94 -24.57 16.21
CA GLN A 124 -1.63 -24.29 16.78
C GLN A 124 -1.38 -22.77 16.91
N PRO A 125 -0.58 -22.34 17.90
CA PRO A 125 -0.22 -20.93 18.07
C PRO A 125 0.63 -20.43 16.90
N VAL A 126 0.59 -19.13 16.62
CA VAL A 126 1.43 -18.46 15.60
C VAL A 126 2.36 -17.38 16.15
N TYR A 127 2.24 -17.02 17.43
CA TYR A 127 3.13 -16.07 18.09
C TYR A 127 3.97 -16.78 19.15
N GLY A 128 5.23 -16.38 19.32
CA GLY A 128 6.18 -17.05 20.22
C GLY A 128 6.54 -18.45 19.75
N VAL A 129 6.61 -18.62 18.43
CA VAL A 129 6.86 -19.90 17.75
C VAL A 129 8.19 -19.81 17.01
N ASP A 130 8.94 -20.90 17.04
CA ASP A 130 10.13 -21.07 16.20
C ASP A 130 9.74 -21.52 14.78
N TRP A 131 10.14 -20.73 13.79
CA TRP A 131 9.89 -20.96 12.37
C TRP A 131 11.07 -21.63 11.66
N SER A 132 12.13 -22.00 12.39
CA SER A 132 13.34 -22.64 11.85
C SER A 132 13.07 -23.98 11.14
N ALA A 133 11.96 -24.66 11.47
CA ALA A 133 11.53 -25.89 10.82
C ALA A 133 10.64 -25.66 9.58
N THR A 134 10.45 -24.42 9.13
CA THR A 134 9.55 -24.07 8.01
C THR A 134 10.32 -23.76 6.73
N PRO A 135 9.66 -23.71 5.56
CA PRO A 135 10.30 -23.32 4.29
C PRO A 135 11.07 -22.00 4.33
N MET A 136 10.66 -21.08 5.22
CA MET A 136 11.29 -19.77 5.41
C MET A 136 12.77 -19.88 5.81
N ALA A 137 13.16 -20.89 6.58
CA ALA A 137 14.52 -21.10 7.05
C ALA A 137 15.54 -21.38 5.94
N ARG A 138 15.06 -21.68 4.72
CA ARG A 138 15.92 -21.90 3.54
C ARG A 138 16.32 -20.61 2.84
N LEU A 139 15.71 -19.48 3.17
CA LEU A 139 16.06 -18.21 2.55
C LEU A 139 17.35 -17.65 3.16
N PRO A 140 18.29 -17.17 2.32
CA PRO A 140 19.55 -16.64 2.80
C PRO A 140 19.33 -15.36 3.60
N TRP A 141 20.17 -15.17 4.61
CA TRP A 141 20.20 -13.96 5.43
C TRP A 141 21.63 -13.61 5.79
N ASP A 142 22.07 -12.43 5.39
CA ASP A 142 23.45 -11.95 5.49
C ASP A 142 23.57 -10.62 6.24
N LEU A 143 22.45 -10.08 6.72
CA LEU A 143 22.40 -8.76 7.34
C LEU A 143 22.94 -8.75 8.78
N THR A 144 22.83 -9.88 9.48
CA THR A 144 23.29 -10.09 10.85
C THR A 144 23.97 -11.45 11.00
N THR A 145 24.95 -11.55 11.90
CA THR A 145 25.72 -12.78 12.14
C THR A 145 24.92 -13.92 12.78
N GLY A 146 23.82 -13.61 13.46
CA GLY A 146 22.97 -14.58 14.18
C GLY A 146 21.91 -15.30 13.33
N GLY A 147 21.97 -15.23 12.00
CA GLY A 147 20.91 -15.75 11.13
C GLY A 147 19.69 -14.82 11.04
N ASN A 148 18.62 -15.26 10.37
CA ASN A 148 17.41 -14.47 10.16
C ASN A 148 16.59 -14.39 11.46
N PRO A 149 16.50 -13.22 12.12
CA PRO A 149 15.76 -13.11 13.37
C PRO A 149 14.24 -13.27 13.19
N ALA A 150 13.73 -13.14 11.96
CA ALA A 150 12.33 -13.39 11.66
C ALA A 150 11.94 -14.88 11.86
N LEU A 151 12.91 -15.78 12.00
CA LEU A 151 12.64 -17.17 12.37
C LEU A 151 12.12 -17.34 13.80
N HIS A 152 12.23 -16.32 14.66
CA HIS A 152 11.76 -16.39 16.05
C HIS A 152 10.52 -15.54 16.31
N HIS A 153 10.06 -14.77 15.31
CA HIS A 153 8.98 -13.80 15.50
C HIS A 153 8.02 -13.71 14.31
N MET A 154 6.72 -13.73 14.61
CA MET A 154 5.67 -13.46 13.63
C MET A 154 5.25 -11.98 13.69
N ALA A 155 5.80 -11.15 12.82
CA ALA A 155 5.56 -9.70 12.82
C ALA A 155 4.21 -9.27 12.20
N TYR A 156 3.48 -10.20 11.58
CA TYR A 156 2.24 -9.90 10.87
C TYR A 156 1.04 -9.94 11.79
N LEU A 157 0.09 -9.02 11.60
CA LEU A 157 -1.19 -9.04 12.31
C LEU A 157 -2.06 -10.22 11.89
N PRO A 158 -2.93 -10.76 12.77
CA PRO A 158 -3.67 -11.98 12.51
C PRO A 158 -4.52 -11.96 11.25
N LEU A 159 -5.11 -10.81 10.89
CA LEU A 159 -5.97 -10.75 9.70
C LEU A 159 -5.21 -11.16 8.44
N THR A 160 -3.91 -10.86 8.32
CA THR A 160 -3.05 -11.31 7.20
C THR A 160 -3.09 -12.83 7.04
N VAL A 161 -3.03 -13.56 8.15
CA VAL A 161 -3.14 -15.03 8.18
C VAL A 161 -4.58 -15.47 7.90
N LEU A 162 -5.56 -14.85 8.58
CA LEU A 162 -6.96 -15.25 8.49
C LEU A 162 -7.55 -15.09 7.09
N VAL A 163 -7.18 -14.06 6.33
CA VAL A 163 -7.65 -13.88 4.94
C VAL A 163 -7.16 -14.98 4.00
N GLY A 164 -6.06 -15.66 4.34
CA GLY A 164 -5.52 -16.77 3.55
C GLY A 164 -6.25 -18.09 3.78
N ILE A 165 -6.93 -18.26 4.91
CA ILE A 165 -7.61 -19.52 5.28
C ILE A 165 -8.63 -19.96 4.22
N PRO A 166 -9.58 -19.12 3.76
CA PRO A 166 -10.54 -19.55 2.75
C PRO A 166 -9.88 -20.06 1.46
N PHE A 167 -8.81 -19.41 1.02
CA PHE A 167 -8.07 -19.80 -0.19
C PHE A 167 -7.27 -21.08 0.03
N ARG A 168 -6.68 -21.27 1.21
CA ARG A 168 -5.98 -22.50 1.59
C ARG A 168 -6.91 -23.71 1.62
N LEU A 169 -8.12 -23.54 2.15
CA LEU A 169 -9.15 -24.58 2.16
C LEU A 169 -9.65 -24.89 0.75
N LEU A 170 -9.91 -23.85 -0.06
CA LEU A 170 -10.36 -24.01 -1.44
C LEU A 170 -9.33 -24.74 -2.31
N THR A 171 -8.07 -24.32 -2.27
CA THR A 171 -6.99 -24.98 -3.02
C THR A 171 -6.80 -26.43 -2.56
N GLY A 172 -6.86 -26.68 -1.26
CA GLY A 172 -6.84 -28.04 -0.70
C GLY A 172 -8.00 -28.92 -1.21
N ALA A 173 -9.23 -28.40 -1.22
CA ALA A 173 -10.39 -29.12 -1.74
C ALA A 173 -10.30 -29.42 -3.25
N LEU A 174 -9.59 -28.57 -4.01
CA LEU A 174 -9.34 -28.76 -5.44
C LEU A 174 -8.09 -29.60 -5.75
N GLY A 175 -7.34 -30.04 -4.73
CA GLY A 175 -6.06 -30.72 -4.92
C GLY A 175 -4.97 -29.85 -5.55
N LEU A 176 -5.09 -28.53 -5.45
CA LEU A 176 -4.14 -27.56 -5.99
C LEU A 176 -3.14 -27.12 -4.91
N PRO A 177 -1.88 -26.83 -5.28
CA PRO A 177 -0.93 -26.25 -4.33
C PRO A 177 -1.41 -24.87 -3.88
N PHE A 178 -1.26 -24.60 -2.59
CA PHE A 178 -1.55 -23.27 -2.04
C PHE A 178 -0.35 -22.34 -2.23
N ASP A 179 -0.64 -21.12 -2.68
CA ASP A 179 0.33 -20.03 -2.76
C ASP A 179 -0.35 -18.75 -2.30
N TYR A 180 0.22 -18.09 -1.29
CA TYR A 180 -0.42 -16.92 -0.67
C TYR A 180 -0.63 -15.76 -1.66
N ARG A 181 0.10 -15.71 -2.77
CA ARG A 181 -0.08 -14.66 -3.78
C ARG A 181 -1.47 -14.68 -4.43
N ILE A 182 -2.23 -15.78 -4.36
CA ILE A 182 -3.63 -15.79 -4.78
C ILE A 182 -4.49 -14.81 -3.96
N VAL A 183 -4.20 -14.66 -2.67
CA VAL A 183 -4.86 -13.71 -1.76
C VAL A 183 -4.50 -12.28 -2.18
N LEU A 184 -3.22 -12.05 -2.45
CA LEU A 184 -2.71 -10.76 -2.89
C LEU A 184 -3.28 -10.33 -4.25
N ILE A 185 -3.47 -11.28 -5.19
CA ILE A 185 -4.19 -11.04 -6.45
C ILE A 185 -5.63 -10.61 -6.17
N GLY A 186 -6.32 -11.26 -5.23
CA GLY A 186 -7.67 -10.84 -4.81
C GLY A 186 -7.72 -9.39 -4.34
N PHE A 187 -6.76 -8.96 -3.51
CA PHE A 187 -6.65 -7.56 -3.09
C PHE A 187 -6.24 -6.61 -4.22
N ALA A 188 -5.37 -7.04 -5.14
CA ALA A 188 -5.02 -6.27 -6.34
C ALA A 188 -6.26 -6.01 -7.22
N LEU A 189 -7.11 -7.02 -7.41
CA LEU A 189 -8.38 -6.86 -8.14
C LEU A 189 -9.36 -5.95 -7.38
N LEU A 190 -9.46 -6.10 -6.05
CA LEU A 190 -10.27 -5.21 -5.21
C LEU A 190 -9.82 -3.75 -5.33
N GLY A 191 -8.52 -3.49 -5.35
CA GLY A 191 -7.97 -2.15 -5.54
C GLY A 191 -8.26 -1.58 -6.93
N LEU A 192 -8.19 -2.39 -7.99
CA LEU A 192 -8.62 -1.98 -9.34
C LEU A 192 -10.11 -1.61 -9.37
N ILE A 193 -10.97 -2.42 -8.74
CA ILE A 193 -12.41 -2.17 -8.61
C ILE A 193 -12.66 -0.86 -7.84
N ALA A 194 -11.94 -0.63 -6.73
CA ALA A 194 -12.02 0.61 -5.97
C ALA A 194 -11.66 1.83 -6.86
N ILE A 195 -10.58 1.75 -7.62
CA ILE A 195 -10.18 2.82 -8.56
C ILE A 195 -11.22 3.04 -9.66
N ALA A 196 -11.82 1.98 -10.19
CA ALA A 196 -12.88 2.07 -11.19
C ALA A 196 -14.13 2.77 -10.63
N ALA A 197 -14.49 2.48 -9.37
CA ALA A 197 -15.65 3.04 -8.68
C ALA A 197 -15.45 4.46 -8.13
N LEU A 198 -14.20 4.95 -8.05
CA LEU A 198 -13.89 6.32 -7.67
C LEU A 198 -14.49 7.33 -8.67
N PRO A 199 -15.10 8.44 -8.18
CA PRO A 199 -15.68 9.48 -9.02
C PRO A 199 -14.60 10.40 -9.61
N LEU A 200 -13.74 9.83 -10.46
CA LEU A 200 -12.64 10.51 -11.14
C LEU A 200 -12.91 10.64 -12.64
N SER A 201 -12.31 11.65 -13.27
CA SER A 201 -12.21 11.69 -14.72
C SER A 201 -11.37 10.52 -15.24
N ALA A 202 -11.60 10.12 -16.50
CA ALA A 202 -10.84 9.04 -17.13
C ALA A 202 -9.33 9.28 -17.07
N GLU A 203 -8.88 10.51 -17.33
CA GLU A 203 -7.46 10.89 -17.27
C GLU A 203 -6.83 10.66 -15.88
N ARG A 204 -7.51 11.11 -14.82
CA ARG A 204 -7.08 10.93 -13.43
C ARG A 204 -7.07 9.46 -13.03
N ARG A 205 -8.08 8.70 -13.48
CA ARG A 205 -8.17 7.26 -13.23
C ARG A 205 -7.02 6.51 -13.88
N MET A 206 -6.67 6.83 -15.12
CA MET A 206 -5.51 6.25 -15.82
C MET A 206 -4.20 6.53 -15.08
N MET A 207 -4.00 7.77 -14.61
CA MET A 207 -2.81 8.13 -13.81
C MET A 207 -2.74 7.34 -12.50
N LEU A 208 -3.87 7.13 -11.83
CA LEU A 208 -3.95 6.36 -10.59
C LEU A 208 -3.64 4.88 -10.82
N MET A 209 -4.21 4.29 -11.89
CA MET A 209 -3.89 2.92 -12.32
C MET A 209 -2.41 2.80 -12.71
N ALA A 210 -1.86 3.81 -13.39
CA ALA A 210 -0.45 3.81 -13.76
C ALA A 210 0.48 3.82 -12.53
N ALA A 211 0.16 4.64 -11.53
CA ALA A 211 0.91 4.74 -10.28
C ALA A 211 0.98 3.43 -9.50
N ILE A 212 -0.11 2.66 -9.47
CA ILE A 212 -0.23 1.46 -8.60
C ILE A 212 0.03 0.15 -9.35
N TYR A 213 -0.50 0.00 -10.57
CA TYR A 213 -0.54 -1.29 -11.29
C TYR A 213 0.37 -1.37 -12.51
N VAL A 214 0.69 -0.23 -13.12
CA VAL A 214 1.66 -0.19 -14.23
C VAL A 214 3.07 0.09 -13.73
N SER A 215 3.22 0.61 -12.51
CA SER A 215 4.51 0.93 -11.89
C SER A 215 5.16 -0.30 -11.22
N PRO A 216 6.49 -0.44 -11.27
CA PRO A 216 7.20 -1.49 -10.53
C PRO A 216 7.18 -1.26 -9.02
N LEU A 217 6.86 -0.05 -8.56
CA LEU A 217 6.93 0.35 -7.16
C LEU A 217 6.02 -0.47 -6.24
N ILE A 218 4.91 -1.02 -6.74
CA ILE A 218 4.06 -1.93 -5.96
C ILE A 218 4.10 -3.33 -6.54
N THR A 219 4.11 -3.44 -7.88
CA THR A 219 3.95 -4.72 -8.55
C THR A 219 5.12 -5.67 -8.33
N LEU A 220 6.37 -5.17 -8.25
CA LEU A 220 7.53 -6.01 -7.94
C LEU A 220 7.37 -6.76 -6.61
N TYR A 221 6.82 -6.08 -5.61
CA TYR A 221 6.63 -6.64 -4.27
C TYR A 221 5.45 -7.62 -4.22
N LEU A 222 4.40 -7.37 -5.02
CA LEU A 222 3.33 -8.33 -5.26
C LEU A 222 3.86 -9.64 -5.85
N TRP A 223 4.80 -9.59 -6.80
CA TRP A 223 5.37 -10.81 -7.41
C TRP A 223 6.10 -11.68 -6.39
N SER A 224 6.85 -11.03 -5.49
CA SER A 224 7.56 -11.69 -4.39
C SER A 224 6.67 -12.11 -3.22
N GLY A 225 5.38 -11.78 -3.23
CA GLY A 225 4.46 -12.15 -2.15
C GLY A 225 4.48 -11.25 -0.92
N ARG A 226 5.01 -10.02 -1.03
CA ARG A 226 4.88 -9.01 0.03
C ARG A 226 3.46 -8.45 0.06
N ASN A 227 2.95 -8.25 1.27
CA ASN A 227 1.52 -8.00 1.51
C ASN A 227 1.08 -6.52 1.47
N ASP A 228 1.89 -5.62 0.91
CA ASP A 228 1.58 -4.19 0.89
C ASP A 228 0.31 -3.84 0.09
N ILE A 229 0.01 -4.64 -0.94
CA ILE A 229 -1.18 -4.43 -1.77
C ILE A 229 -2.49 -4.60 -0.97
N GLU A 230 -2.49 -5.41 0.10
CA GLU A 230 -3.70 -5.73 0.86
C GLU A 230 -4.26 -4.49 1.56
N PHE A 231 -3.45 -3.85 2.39
CA PHE A 231 -3.86 -2.64 3.10
C PHE A 231 -4.05 -1.47 2.13
N LEU A 232 -3.23 -1.37 1.06
CA LEU A 232 -3.36 -0.31 0.06
C LEU A 232 -4.71 -0.39 -0.67
N ALA A 233 -5.14 -1.59 -1.07
CA ALA A 233 -6.44 -1.82 -1.69
C ALA A 233 -7.58 -1.45 -0.74
N ALA A 234 -7.48 -1.82 0.55
CA ALA A 234 -8.46 -1.48 1.57
C ALA A 234 -8.54 0.05 1.85
N VAL A 235 -7.40 0.76 1.83
CA VAL A 235 -7.34 2.24 1.92
C VAL A 235 -8.01 2.89 0.70
N LEU A 236 -7.74 2.40 -0.51
CA LEU A 236 -8.40 2.90 -1.73
C LEU A 236 -9.91 2.64 -1.70
N LEU A 237 -10.33 1.48 -1.21
CA LEU A 237 -11.74 1.16 -1.02
C LEU A 237 -12.39 2.10 0.01
N SER A 238 -11.71 2.42 1.11
CA SER A 238 -12.16 3.40 2.09
C SER A 238 -12.37 4.78 1.46
N LEU A 239 -11.39 5.26 0.69
CA LEU A 239 -11.50 6.53 -0.05
C LEU A 239 -12.63 6.51 -1.07
N THR A 240 -12.87 5.36 -1.71
CA THR A 240 -13.97 5.17 -2.66
C THR A 240 -15.31 5.35 -1.96
N PHE A 241 -15.53 4.66 -0.85
CA PHE A 241 -16.75 4.82 -0.07
C PHE A 241 -16.92 6.23 0.50
N LEU A 242 -15.84 6.87 0.99
CA LEU A 242 -15.90 8.28 1.44
C LEU A 242 -16.32 9.21 0.30
N SER A 243 -15.71 9.05 -0.88
CA SER A 243 -15.98 9.89 -2.05
C SER A 243 -17.40 9.71 -2.59
N ARG A 244 -18.04 8.58 -2.27
CA ARG A 244 -19.44 8.28 -2.62
C ARG A 244 -20.43 8.58 -1.50
N GLY A 245 -19.97 9.14 -0.37
CA GLY A 245 -20.84 9.52 0.73
C GLY A 245 -21.25 8.37 1.66
N HIS A 246 -20.49 7.27 1.70
CA HIS A 246 -20.74 6.11 2.56
C HIS A 246 -19.70 6.00 3.70
N PRO A 247 -19.76 6.86 4.73
CA PRO A 247 -18.74 6.93 5.79
C PRO A 247 -18.65 5.68 6.67
N ILE A 248 -19.76 4.96 6.86
CA ILE A 248 -19.77 3.71 7.64
C ILE A 248 -18.97 2.63 6.89
N LEU A 249 -19.25 2.43 5.60
CA LEU A 249 -18.52 1.47 4.75
C LEU A 249 -17.05 1.86 4.61
N ALA A 250 -16.77 3.16 4.48
CA ALA A 250 -15.40 3.66 4.47
C ALA A 250 -14.64 3.35 5.76
N SER A 251 -15.31 3.49 6.89
CA SER A 251 -14.74 3.19 8.21
C SER A 251 -14.43 1.69 8.33
N GLY A 252 -15.33 0.82 7.84
CA GLY A 252 -15.07 -0.63 7.79
C GLY A 252 -13.91 -1.02 6.90
N ALA A 253 -13.83 -0.44 5.70
CA ALA A 253 -12.70 -0.66 4.80
C ALA A 253 -11.37 -0.20 5.42
N LEU A 254 -11.35 0.94 6.14
CA LEU A 254 -10.15 1.37 6.85
C LEU A 254 -9.85 0.49 8.06
N GLY A 255 -10.86 -0.01 8.76
CA GLY A 255 -10.71 -0.99 9.86
C GLY A 255 -10.06 -2.29 9.38
N ILE A 256 -10.45 -2.78 8.20
CA ILE A 256 -9.78 -3.91 7.53
C ILE A 256 -8.32 -3.56 7.24
N ALA A 257 -8.04 -2.38 6.67
CA ALA A 257 -6.65 -1.96 6.39
C ALA A 257 -5.78 -1.92 7.65
N VAL A 258 -6.32 -1.41 8.76
CA VAL A 258 -5.66 -1.38 10.08
C VAL A 258 -5.38 -2.78 10.62
N ALA A 259 -6.33 -3.71 10.46
CA ALA A 259 -6.17 -5.10 10.89
C ALA A 259 -5.18 -5.89 10.01
N LEU A 260 -5.00 -5.50 8.75
CA LEU A 260 -3.99 -6.07 7.85
C LEU A 260 -2.59 -5.53 8.15
N LYS A 261 -2.46 -4.21 8.37
CA LYS A 261 -1.16 -3.57 8.55
C LYS A 261 -1.19 -2.38 9.50
N PRO A 262 -0.32 -2.33 10.52
CA PRO A 262 -0.27 -1.22 11.48
C PRO A 262 -0.12 0.16 10.83
N PHE A 263 0.53 0.24 9.67
CA PHE A 263 0.76 1.49 8.94
C PHE A 263 -0.51 2.19 8.47
N ALA A 264 -1.63 1.48 8.37
CA ALA A 264 -2.93 2.07 8.08
C ALA A 264 -3.48 2.91 9.26
N TRP A 265 -2.97 2.75 10.49
CA TRP A 265 -3.35 3.61 11.62
C TRP A 265 -3.07 5.09 11.35
N LEU A 266 -2.04 5.41 10.56
CA LEU A 266 -1.70 6.80 10.22
C LEU A 266 -2.75 7.47 9.33
N ALA A 267 -3.65 6.71 8.71
CA ALA A 267 -4.79 7.23 7.97
C ALA A 267 -6.01 7.53 8.87
N VAL A 268 -6.11 6.90 10.04
CA VAL A 268 -7.27 7.00 10.94
C VAL A 268 -7.54 8.45 11.41
N PRO A 269 -6.55 9.26 11.82
CA PRO A 269 -6.79 10.65 12.22
C PRO A 269 -7.52 11.46 11.14
N PHE A 270 -7.20 11.24 9.86
CA PHE A 270 -7.85 11.95 8.76
C PHE A 270 -9.29 11.50 8.53
N LEU A 271 -9.61 10.20 8.70
CA LEU A 271 -10.99 9.73 8.72
C LEU A 271 -11.77 10.34 9.89
N LEU A 272 -11.21 10.32 11.10
CA LEU A 272 -11.86 10.86 12.30
C LEU A 272 -12.15 12.36 12.16
N LEU A 273 -11.22 13.14 11.60
CA LEU A 273 -11.44 14.56 11.29
C LEU A 273 -12.62 14.77 10.33
N LEU A 274 -12.77 13.91 9.32
CA LEU A 274 -13.90 13.97 8.39
C LEU A 274 -15.21 13.59 9.08
N LEU A 275 -15.24 12.51 9.87
CA LEU A 275 -16.43 12.11 10.63
C LEU A 275 -16.86 13.20 11.62
N LEU A 276 -15.90 13.83 12.31
CA LEU A 276 -16.17 14.95 13.21
C LEU A 276 -16.72 16.17 12.46
N THR A 277 -16.16 16.49 11.29
CA THR A 277 -16.65 17.59 10.44
C THR A 277 -18.07 17.32 9.95
N ARG A 278 -18.37 16.07 9.56
CA ARG A 278 -19.70 15.62 9.17
C ARG A 278 -20.70 15.76 10.32
N TRP A 279 -20.37 15.25 11.50
CA TRP A 279 -21.21 15.36 12.69
C TRP A 279 -21.49 16.82 13.06
N ARG A 280 -20.47 17.68 13.10
CA ARG A 280 -20.62 19.13 13.35
C ARG A 280 -21.46 19.85 12.30
N SER A 281 -21.54 19.31 11.09
CA SER A 281 -22.39 19.84 10.02
C SER A 281 -23.84 19.31 10.05
N GLY A 282 -24.24 18.63 11.13
CA GLY A 282 -25.60 18.13 11.33
C GLY A 282 -25.84 16.69 10.86
N GLN A 283 -24.79 15.91 10.55
CA GLN A 283 -24.96 14.47 10.35
C GLN A 283 -25.27 13.77 11.68
N GLY A 284 -26.16 12.77 11.64
CA GLY A 284 -26.70 12.15 12.84
C GLY A 284 -25.65 11.46 13.71
N HIS A 285 -25.82 11.52 15.03
CA HIS A 285 -24.93 10.89 16.00
C HIS A 285 -24.77 9.37 15.77
N ARG A 286 -25.82 8.71 15.28
CA ARG A 286 -25.80 7.29 14.89
C ARG A 286 -24.78 7.00 13.78
N GLU A 287 -24.65 7.86 12.75
CA GLU A 287 -23.66 7.68 11.68
C GLU A 287 -22.24 7.69 12.26
N LEU A 288 -21.96 8.63 13.17
CA LEU A 288 -20.67 8.72 13.85
C LEU A 288 -20.39 7.47 14.67
N LEU A 289 -21.30 7.08 15.57
CA LEU A 289 -21.09 5.91 16.44
C LEU A 289 -20.96 4.61 15.64
N THR A 290 -21.79 4.40 14.61
CA THR A 290 -21.68 3.20 13.76
C THR A 290 -20.40 3.22 12.93
N SER A 291 -19.96 4.38 12.44
CA SER A 291 -18.66 4.51 11.75
C SER A 291 -17.51 4.14 12.68
N LEU A 292 -17.51 4.63 13.92
CA LEU A 292 -16.51 4.29 14.92
C LEU A 292 -16.53 2.80 15.29
N ALA A 293 -17.71 2.23 15.51
CA ALA A 293 -17.86 0.81 15.81
C ALA A 293 -17.33 -0.09 14.67
N VAL A 294 -17.69 0.23 13.43
CA VAL A 294 -17.28 -0.55 12.25
C VAL A 294 -15.80 -0.33 11.90
N LEU A 295 -15.20 0.82 12.27
CA LEU A 295 -13.75 1.03 12.18
C LEU A 295 -12.97 0.05 13.07
N VAL A 296 -13.46 -0.21 14.29
CA VAL A 296 -12.70 -0.98 15.29
C VAL A 296 -13.07 -2.46 15.35
N ILE A 297 -14.25 -2.84 14.85
CA ILE A 297 -14.73 -4.22 14.97
C ILE A 297 -13.79 -5.24 14.33
N THR A 298 -13.28 -4.99 13.12
CA THR A 298 -12.39 -5.92 12.44
C THR A 298 -11.04 -6.07 13.17
N PRO A 299 -10.32 -4.99 13.52
CA PRO A 299 -9.13 -5.11 14.37
C PRO A 299 -9.39 -5.84 15.68
N ILE A 300 -10.48 -5.52 16.38
CA ILE A 300 -10.84 -6.15 17.67
C ILE A 300 -11.06 -7.66 17.48
N VAL A 301 -11.95 -8.06 16.57
CA VAL A 301 -12.33 -9.47 16.37
C VAL A 301 -11.15 -10.32 15.88
N THR A 302 -10.22 -9.72 15.14
CA THR A 302 -9.07 -10.46 14.59
C THR A 302 -7.86 -10.46 15.52
N ILE A 303 -7.61 -9.38 16.26
CA ILE A 303 -6.41 -9.25 17.11
C ILE A 303 -6.65 -9.81 18.51
N ILE A 304 -7.80 -9.52 19.15
CA ILE A 304 -8.03 -9.88 20.55
C ILE A 304 -7.91 -11.38 20.82
N PRO A 305 -8.48 -12.30 20.00
CA PRO A 305 -8.35 -13.73 20.28
C PRO A 305 -6.90 -14.20 20.34
N PHE A 306 -6.05 -13.70 19.44
CA PHE A 306 -4.64 -14.04 19.39
C PHE A 306 -3.84 -13.39 20.52
N PHE A 307 -4.19 -12.15 20.87
CA PHE A 307 -3.59 -11.46 22.02
C PHE A 307 -3.92 -12.17 23.33
N ILE A 308 -5.19 -12.56 23.57
CA ILE A 308 -5.60 -13.26 24.79
C ILE A 308 -4.95 -14.64 24.89
N ALA A 309 -4.77 -15.35 23.77
CA ALA A 309 -4.16 -16.67 23.76
C ALA A 309 -2.73 -16.65 24.33
N ASN A 310 -1.93 -15.62 24.02
CA ASN A 310 -0.62 -15.41 24.63
C ASN A 310 -0.19 -13.92 24.52
N PRO A 311 -0.52 -13.07 25.51
CA PRO A 311 -0.26 -11.64 25.43
C PRO A 311 1.22 -11.28 25.30
N GLN A 312 2.08 -12.00 26.02
CA GLN A 312 3.53 -11.76 26.02
C GLN A 312 4.14 -12.09 24.65
N ALA A 313 3.80 -13.26 24.09
CA ALA A 313 4.30 -13.66 22.78
C ALA A 313 3.80 -12.73 21.67
N PHE A 314 2.51 -12.36 21.69
CA PHE A 314 1.95 -11.41 20.73
C PHE A 314 2.66 -10.05 20.79
N TRP A 315 2.84 -9.51 22.00
CA TRP A 315 3.51 -8.21 22.17
C TRP A 315 4.97 -8.26 21.74
N THR A 316 5.66 -9.34 22.06
CA THR A 316 7.06 -9.55 21.68
C THR A 316 7.22 -9.58 20.16
N ASP A 317 6.44 -10.43 19.48
CA ASP A 317 6.58 -10.65 18.04
C ASP A 317 6.08 -9.49 17.18
N VAL A 318 4.98 -8.84 17.57
CA VAL A 318 4.37 -7.78 16.77
C VAL A 318 4.98 -6.41 17.07
N VAL A 319 5.30 -6.13 18.33
CA VAL A 319 5.70 -4.78 18.77
C VAL A 319 7.18 -4.69 19.10
N LEU A 320 7.69 -5.52 20.02
CA LEU A 320 9.08 -5.37 20.48
C LEU A 320 10.09 -5.77 19.39
N TYR A 321 9.81 -6.84 18.66
CA TYR A 321 10.63 -7.30 17.54
C TYR A 321 10.84 -6.21 16.48
N THR A 322 9.77 -5.49 16.11
CA THR A 322 9.85 -4.45 15.07
C THR A 322 10.38 -3.11 15.60
N SER A 323 10.24 -2.84 16.90
CA SER A 323 10.66 -1.57 17.51
C SER A 323 12.06 -1.58 18.12
N GLY A 324 12.71 -2.74 18.26
CA GLY A 324 14.04 -2.85 18.88
C GLY A 324 14.00 -3.14 20.38
N GLY A 325 12.90 -3.69 20.89
CA GLY A 325 12.69 -3.98 22.31
C GLY A 325 13.12 -5.36 22.79
N VAL A 326 13.69 -6.19 21.90
CA VAL A 326 14.23 -7.53 22.22
C VAL A 326 15.64 -7.72 21.65
N PRO A 327 16.46 -8.64 22.20
CA PRO A 327 17.85 -8.84 21.76
C PRO A 327 18.01 -9.22 20.29
N ASP A 328 17.07 -10.00 19.77
CA ASP A 328 16.97 -10.48 18.39
C ASP A 328 15.95 -9.67 17.57
N ALA A 329 15.76 -8.39 17.92
CA ALA A 329 14.89 -7.49 17.18
C ALA A 329 15.33 -7.34 15.71
N TYR A 330 14.35 -7.04 14.84
CA TYR A 330 14.61 -6.78 13.44
C TYR A 330 15.70 -5.72 13.28
N PRO A 331 16.75 -5.95 12.49
CA PRO A 331 17.91 -5.06 12.45
C PRO A 331 17.59 -3.69 11.87
N ILE A 332 18.39 -2.71 12.28
CA ILE A 332 18.41 -1.37 11.71
C ILE A 332 18.89 -1.45 10.26
N GLN A 333 18.01 -1.11 9.33
CA GLN A 333 18.32 -1.15 7.90
C GLN A 333 17.37 -0.33 7.01
N GLY A 334 17.63 -0.36 5.70
CA GLY A 334 16.81 0.29 4.69
C GLY A 334 17.26 1.71 4.36
N TYR A 335 16.31 2.56 4.00
CA TYR A 335 16.55 3.88 3.39
C TYR A 335 16.17 5.05 4.31
N GLY A 336 16.10 4.79 5.62
CA GLY A 336 15.65 5.75 6.63
C GLY A 336 16.78 6.30 7.51
N PHE A 337 16.37 7.12 8.47
CA PHE A 337 17.21 7.74 9.49
C PHE A 337 18.09 6.72 10.22
N GLY A 338 17.55 5.56 10.60
CA GLY A 338 18.34 4.52 11.28
C GLY A 338 19.54 4.02 10.46
N ALA A 339 19.36 3.82 9.16
CA ALA A 339 20.46 3.43 8.28
C ALA A 339 21.50 4.54 8.12
N MET A 340 21.09 5.82 8.14
CA MET A 340 22.02 6.95 8.14
C MET A 340 22.84 7.02 9.43
N LEU A 341 22.22 6.78 10.59
CA LEU A 341 22.93 6.72 11.87
C LEU A 341 23.96 5.58 11.89
N TYR A 342 23.59 4.42 11.35
CA TYR A 342 24.52 3.30 11.19
C TYR A 342 25.67 3.64 10.22
N ALA A 343 25.37 4.21 9.06
CA ALA A 343 26.37 4.57 8.06
C ALA A 343 27.36 5.65 8.53
N THR A 344 26.94 6.51 9.46
CA THR A 344 27.80 7.56 10.06
C THR A 344 28.56 7.07 11.29
N GLY A 345 28.34 5.82 11.73
CA GLY A 345 28.97 5.27 12.93
C GLY A 345 28.38 5.74 14.26
N LEU A 346 27.27 6.49 14.24
CA LEU A 346 26.52 6.84 15.46
C LEU A 346 25.83 5.63 16.09
N ILE A 347 25.50 4.64 15.27
CA ILE A 347 25.08 3.30 15.69
C ILE A 347 26.14 2.33 15.20
N THR A 348 26.66 1.48 16.11
CA THR A 348 27.81 0.62 15.79
C THR A 348 27.36 -0.71 15.21
N HIS A 349 26.29 -1.29 15.76
CA HIS A 349 25.72 -2.55 15.29
C HIS A 349 24.26 -2.36 14.89
N ARG A 350 23.83 -3.10 13.87
CA ARG A 350 22.44 -3.07 13.39
C ARG A 350 21.42 -3.54 14.44
N THR A 351 21.89 -4.25 15.46
CA THR A 351 21.08 -4.75 16.58
C THR A 351 20.96 -3.75 17.72
N ASP A 352 21.76 -2.68 17.75
CA ASP A 352 21.77 -1.72 18.85
C ASP A 352 20.38 -1.14 19.14
N ALA A 353 20.10 -0.91 20.42
CA ALA A 353 18.89 -0.21 20.83
C ALA A 353 19.01 1.28 20.52
N PHE A 354 17.94 1.90 20.03
CA PHE A 354 17.89 3.33 19.74
C PHE A 354 16.46 3.86 19.89
N PRO A 355 16.24 5.07 20.43
CA PRO A 355 14.89 5.58 20.76
C PRO A 355 14.14 6.11 19.53
N PHE A 356 13.96 5.29 18.48
CA PHE A 356 13.28 5.66 17.23
C PHE A 356 11.88 6.24 17.46
N GLY A 357 11.12 5.71 18.43
CA GLY A 357 9.77 6.17 18.74
C GLY A 357 9.67 7.67 19.06
N ALA A 358 10.67 8.23 19.73
CA ALA A 358 10.70 9.67 20.05
C ALA A 358 10.80 10.51 18.76
N PHE A 359 11.67 10.12 17.83
CA PHE A 359 11.83 10.80 16.54
C PHE A 359 10.61 10.61 15.64
N GLN A 360 10.02 9.40 15.63
CA GLN A 360 8.77 9.14 14.91
C GLN A 360 7.65 10.04 15.38
N LEU A 361 7.43 10.16 16.70
CA LEU A 361 6.39 11.04 17.25
C LEU A 361 6.68 12.51 16.93
N ALA A 362 7.93 12.95 17.11
CA ALA A 362 8.34 14.31 16.80
C ALA A 362 8.13 14.68 15.32
N ALA A 363 8.27 13.72 14.39
CA ALA A 363 8.06 13.95 12.96
C ALA A 363 6.58 13.81 12.54
N VAL A 364 5.87 12.80 13.04
CA VAL A 364 4.50 12.49 12.64
C VAL A 364 3.50 13.51 13.16
N VAL A 365 3.65 13.98 14.41
CA VAL A 365 2.68 14.90 15.04
C VAL A 365 2.55 16.22 14.25
N PRO A 366 3.64 16.93 13.88
CA PRO A 366 3.54 18.14 13.06
C PRO A 366 2.89 17.88 11.70
N VAL A 367 3.20 16.74 11.07
CA VAL A 367 2.63 16.38 9.76
C VAL A 367 1.13 16.15 9.85
N ILE A 368 0.67 15.35 10.81
CA ILE A 368 -0.77 15.12 11.04
C ILE A 368 -1.47 16.44 11.36
N TRP A 369 -0.87 17.31 12.17
CA TRP A 369 -1.46 18.61 12.51
C TRP A 369 -1.59 19.53 11.28
N LEU A 370 -0.51 19.72 10.51
CA LEU A 370 -0.51 20.55 9.31
C LEU A 370 -1.47 20.00 8.25
N ALA A 371 -1.41 18.70 7.97
CA ALA A 371 -2.28 18.05 7.00
C ALA A 371 -3.74 18.05 7.45
N GLY A 372 -4.01 17.85 8.75
CA GLY A 372 -5.35 17.95 9.33
C GLY A 372 -5.95 19.36 9.21
N ARG A 373 -5.15 20.40 9.45
CA ARG A 373 -5.56 21.81 9.19
C ARG A 373 -5.82 22.05 7.70
N ALA A 374 -5.00 21.49 6.82
CA ALA A 374 -5.23 21.59 5.38
C ALA A 374 -6.51 20.86 4.95
N LEU A 375 -6.75 19.66 5.48
CA LEU A 375 -7.92 18.84 5.16
C LEU A 375 -9.21 19.48 5.66
N THR A 376 -9.25 19.99 6.89
CA THR A 376 -10.44 20.66 7.45
C THR A 376 -10.81 21.93 6.69
N ARG A 377 -9.83 22.68 6.18
CA ARG A 377 -10.07 23.86 5.33
C ARG A 377 -10.67 23.51 3.96
N ARG A 378 -10.24 22.38 3.38
CA ARG A 378 -10.74 21.88 2.09
C ARG A 378 -10.73 20.36 2.08
N PRO A 379 -11.83 19.70 2.46
CA PRO A 379 -11.87 18.24 2.56
C PRO A 379 -11.89 17.64 1.16
N THR A 380 -10.73 17.19 0.68
CA THR A 380 -10.58 16.60 -0.66
C THR A 380 -9.80 15.32 -0.59
N VAL A 381 -10.05 14.40 -1.53
CA VAL A 381 -9.38 13.09 -1.58
C VAL A 381 -7.86 13.25 -1.70
N GLY A 382 -7.39 14.18 -2.54
CA GLY A 382 -5.96 14.46 -2.68
C GLY A 382 -5.31 14.97 -1.40
N ARG A 383 -5.99 15.82 -0.61
CA ARG A 383 -5.46 16.30 0.69
C ARG A 383 -5.44 15.21 1.75
N TRP A 384 -6.45 14.34 1.76
CA TRP A 384 -6.47 13.16 2.62
C TRP A 384 -5.27 12.26 2.28
N MET A 385 -5.07 11.96 0.99
CA MET A 385 -3.94 11.14 0.54
C MET A 385 -2.59 11.78 0.85
N ALA A 386 -2.44 13.10 0.64
CA ALA A 386 -1.20 13.80 0.96
C ALA A 386 -0.88 13.77 2.46
N GLY A 387 -1.91 13.95 3.30
CA GLY A 387 -1.76 13.82 4.75
C GLY A 387 -1.32 12.43 5.17
N TYR A 388 -1.97 11.40 4.63
CA TYR A 388 -1.61 10.01 4.90
C TYR A 388 -0.20 9.66 4.41
N ALA A 389 0.13 9.98 3.15
CA ALA A 389 1.45 9.73 2.57
C ALA A 389 2.56 10.45 3.35
N GLY A 390 2.32 11.70 3.75
CA GLY A 390 3.25 12.48 4.56
C GLY A 390 3.44 11.89 5.97
N ALA A 391 2.35 11.51 6.63
CA ALA A 391 2.42 10.89 7.96
C ALA A 391 3.14 9.53 7.89
N LEU A 392 2.87 8.72 6.86
CA LEU A 392 3.55 7.46 6.61
C LEU A 392 5.04 7.66 6.35
N LEU A 393 5.42 8.62 5.49
CA LEU A 393 6.83 8.96 5.26
C LEU A 393 7.52 9.37 6.57
N ALA A 394 6.92 10.27 7.34
CA ALA A 394 7.49 10.73 8.61
C ALA A 394 7.67 9.58 9.60
N PHE A 395 6.68 8.69 9.70
CA PHE A 395 6.77 7.53 10.57
C PHE A 395 7.86 6.55 10.13
N MET A 396 7.90 6.21 8.84
CA MET A 396 8.80 5.20 8.29
C MET A 396 10.23 5.68 8.21
N PHE A 397 10.46 6.93 7.83
CA PHE A 397 11.80 7.48 7.74
C PHE A 397 12.52 7.43 9.08
N PHE A 398 11.81 7.68 10.19
CA PHE A 398 12.36 7.60 11.54
C PHE A 398 12.15 6.24 12.22
N ALA A 399 11.61 5.24 11.52
CA ALA A 399 11.48 3.89 12.06
C ALA A 399 12.84 3.18 12.14
N ARG A 400 12.87 2.08 12.91
CA ARG A 400 14.04 1.18 13.01
C ARG A 400 14.46 0.64 11.64
N PHE A 401 13.49 0.39 10.76
CA PHE A 401 13.72 -0.04 9.38
C PHE A 401 12.80 0.70 8.41
N PHE A 402 13.35 1.05 7.23
CA PHE A 402 12.59 1.61 6.13
C PHE A 402 12.91 0.84 4.84
N ASN A 403 12.35 -0.36 4.73
CA ASN A 403 12.60 -1.27 3.63
C ASN A 403 12.16 -0.70 2.27
N ASP A 404 12.77 -1.22 1.21
CA ASP A 404 12.52 -0.95 -0.20
C ASP A 404 11.01 -0.92 -0.57
N ASN A 405 10.22 -1.88 -0.11
CA ASN A 405 8.78 -1.93 -0.35
C ASN A 405 8.04 -0.74 0.28
N TYR A 406 8.43 -0.30 1.48
CA TYR A 406 7.80 0.84 2.12
C TYR A 406 8.18 2.16 1.45
N VAL A 407 9.43 2.31 0.99
CA VAL A 407 9.84 3.46 0.18
C VAL A 407 8.94 3.55 -1.06
N ALA A 408 8.75 2.41 -1.72
CA ALA A 408 7.97 2.34 -2.94
C ALA A 408 6.46 2.58 -2.70
N VAL A 409 5.90 2.11 -1.58
CA VAL A 409 4.56 2.49 -1.11
C VAL A 409 4.45 4.00 -0.93
N VAL A 410 5.37 4.62 -0.19
CA VAL A 410 5.34 6.06 0.08
C VAL A 410 5.39 6.87 -1.22
N ILE A 411 6.31 6.54 -2.12
CA ILE A 411 6.42 7.19 -3.44
C ILE A 411 5.10 7.00 -4.21
N THR A 412 4.55 5.80 -4.22
CA THR A 412 3.28 5.51 -4.90
C THR A 412 2.13 6.34 -4.35
N LEU A 413 2.00 6.46 -3.04
CA LEU A 413 0.95 7.29 -2.41
C LEU A 413 1.11 8.77 -2.79
N PHE A 414 2.34 9.30 -2.86
CA PHE A 414 2.58 10.66 -3.35
C PHE A 414 2.21 10.82 -4.83
N LEU A 415 2.53 9.85 -5.69
CA LEU A 415 2.11 9.84 -7.09
C LEU A 415 0.58 9.81 -7.24
N CYS A 416 -0.14 9.28 -6.24
CA CYS A 416 -1.61 9.24 -6.21
C CYS A 416 -2.27 10.56 -5.77
N VAL A 417 -1.55 11.47 -5.09
CA VAL A 417 -2.11 12.73 -4.56
C VAL A 417 -2.76 13.57 -5.66
N LEU A 418 -2.03 13.80 -6.75
CA LEU A 418 -2.50 14.63 -7.85
C LEU A 418 -3.71 14.01 -8.60
N PRO A 419 -3.70 12.74 -9.03
CA PRO A 419 -4.84 12.15 -9.73
C PRO A 419 -6.09 12.10 -8.86
N LEU A 420 -5.97 11.78 -7.57
CA LEU A 420 -7.09 11.82 -6.62
C LEU A 420 -7.68 13.23 -6.46
N GLY A 421 -6.84 14.26 -6.57
CA GLY A 421 -7.28 15.62 -6.90
C GLY A 421 -8.16 16.30 -5.86
N ALA A 422 -8.89 17.31 -6.33
CA ALA A 422 -9.77 18.16 -5.52
C ALA A 422 -11.19 17.58 -5.36
N ALA A 423 -11.41 16.29 -5.65
CA ALA A 423 -12.69 15.63 -5.43
C ALA A 423 -13.11 15.85 -3.97
N SER A 424 -14.28 16.44 -3.77
CA SER A 424 -14.74 16.87 -2.45
C SER A 424 -15.15 15.67 -1.59
N LEU A 425 -14.67 15.65 -0.35
CA LEU A 425 -15.11 14.76 0.73
C LEU A 425 -16.11 15.46 1.67
N ALA A 426 -16.47 16.72 1.41
CA ALA A 426 -17.52 17.41 2.15
C ALA A 426 -18.89 16.75 1.90
N PRO A 427 -19.83 16.81 2.88
CA PRO A 427 -21.23 16.49 2.64
C PRO A 427 -21.80 17.27 1.45
N SER A 428 -22.66 16.64 0.65
CA SER A 428 -23.27 17.31 -0.50
C SER A 428 -24.17 18.47 -0.05
N ARG A 429 -24.33 19.51 -0.89
CA ARG A 429 -25.27 20.62 -0.59
C ARG A 429 -26.73 20.14 -0.58
N ALA A 430 -27.07 19.12 -1.36
CA ALA A 430 -28.40 18.51 -1.38
C ALA A 430 -28.75 17.86 -0.02
N ASP A 431 -27.78 17.20 0.62
CA ASP A 431 -27.94 16.64 1.96
C ASP A 431 -28.19 17.69 3.05
N ARG A 432 -27.74 18.93 2.84
CA ARG A 432 -28.05 20.07 3.72
C ARG A 432 -29.41 20.69 3.39
N ALA A 433 -29.73 20.86 2.11
CA ALA A 433 -30.97 21.49 1.67
C ALA A 433 -32.21 20.65 1.99
N GLY A 434 -32.17 19.34 1.75
CA GLY A 434 -33.28 18.43 2.08
C GLY A 434 -33.55 18.28 3.58
N ARG A 435 -32.61 18.70 4.43
CA ARG A 435 -32.74 18.69 5.90
C ARG A 435 -33.03 20.05 6.53
N LEU A 436 -32.84 21.15 5.80
CA LEU A 436 -33.41 22.44 6.21
C LEU A 436 -34.90 22.51 5.85
N ALA A 437 -35.36 21.63 4.96
CA ALA A 437 -36.74 21.51 4.52
C ALA A 437 -37.55 20.43 5.27
N ALA A 438 -36.91 19.64 6.13
CA ALA A 438 -37.51 18.60 6.98
C ALA A 438 -37.26 18.94 8.45
#